data_AF-A0A932UNY0-F1
#
_entry.id   AF-A0A932UNY0-F1
#
_cell.length_a   1.000
_cell.length_b   1.000
_cell.length_c   1.000
_cell.angle_alpha   90.00
_cell.angle_beta   90.00
_cell.angle_gamma   90.00
#
_symmetry.space_group_name_H-M   'P 1'
#
loop_
_entity.id
_entity.type
_entity.pdbx_description
1 polymer ?
#
loop_
_entity_poly.entity_id
_entity_poly.type
_entity_poly.pdbx_seq_one_letter_code
_entity_poly.pdbx_strand_id
1 'polypeptide(L)'
;MKIQYDPALMEEVISLAVKRGEERGDLRLFQEYHTLADALYERFSSERREEAFLKLHRTLFQKWGFSEPIARALEEFPEVGGLVREIFVARALAKKEEGADLSQDRRSVGIKVRSERFLEAKGLRRFLRHELQHIADMLDPTFDSIPQEILASSPMEENLIKDRYRALWAISVDGRLSKGGKETIASKEERWREFEALYWKIPSPQRLAIFDHLWEGKFLTHREILAMAKDPAVLLQRAGAATDNECPPKKVLLPGSPCPLCCFPTYLWVEEFDEVVIEQIKRDFPGWGPEEAACGRCVEVYSLSAQPLAF
;
A
#
# COMPACT_ATOMS: atom_id res chain seq x y z
N MET A 1 -19.73 18.40 1.00
CA MET A 1 -18.82 17.54 0.22
C MET A 1 -19.57 16.98 -0.98
N LYS A 2 -19.01 17.06 -2.19
CA LYS A 2 -19.60 16.55 -3.44
C LYS A 2 -18.85 15.28 -3.89
N ILE A 3 -19.58 14.22 -4.24
CA ILE A 3 -18.99 13.00 -4.81
C ILE A 3 -19.22 13.01 -6.32
N GLN A 4 -18.15 12.85 -7.08
CA GLN A 4 -18.13 12.77 -8.53
C GLN A 4 -17.63 11.39 -8.94
N TYR A 5 -18.27 10.80 -9.95
CA TYR A 5 -17.91 9.49 -10.47
C TYR A 5 -17.45 9.64 -11.91
N ASP A 6 -16.34 8.99 -12.24
CA ASP A 6 -15.87 8.82 -13.61
C ASP A 6 -16.95 8.13 -14.46
N PRO A 7 -17.37 8.71 -15.59
CA PRO A 7 -18.25 8.07 -16.57
C PRO A 7 -17.86 6.64 -16.95
N ALA A 8 -16.57 6.41 -17.21
CA ALA A 8 -16.09 5.10 -17.65
C ALA A 8 -16.23 4.04 -16.55
N LEU A 9 -16.05 4.44 -15.28
CA LEU A 9 -16.30 3.58 -14.13
C LEU A 9 -17.79 3.20 -14.05
N MET A 10 -18.70 4.17 -14.16
CA MET A 10 -20.14 3.91 -14.05
C MET A 10 -20.64 2.96 -15.13
N GLU A 11 -20.22 3.18 -16.37
CA GLU A 11 -20.54 2.30 -17.51
C GLU A 11 -20.04 0.86 -17.27
N GLU A 12 -18.78 0.70 -16.87
CA GLU A 12 -18.20 -0.62 -16.67
C GLU A 12 -18.86 -1.36 -15.50
N VAL A 13 -19.15 -0.68 -14.38
CA VAL A 13 -19.85 -1.28 -13.25
C VAL A 13 -21.25 -1.76 -13.65
N ILE A 14 -21.98 -0.99 -14.46
CA ILE A 14 -23.30 -1.38 -14.99
C ILE A 14 -23.16 -2.62 -15.87
N SER A 15 -22.23 -2.60 -16.83
CA SER A 15 -21.97 -3.73 -17.72
C SER A 15 -21.60 -5.01 -16.96
N LEU A 16 -20.72 -4.90 -15.96
CA LEU A 16 -20.33 -6.00 -15.10
C LEU A 16 -21.50 -6.54 -14.27
N ALA A 17 -22.36 -5.66 -13.74
CA ALA A 17 -23.52 -6.06 -12.97
C ALA A 17 -24.55 -6.81 -13.80
N VAL A 18 -24.83 -6.33 -15.02
CA VAL A 18 -25.69 -7.01 -16.00
C VAL A 18 -25.13 -8.40 -16.31
N LYS A 19 -23.86 -8.47 -16.75
CA LYS A 19 -23.20 -9.72 -17.08
C LYS A 19 -23.21 -10.72 -15.93
N ARG A 20 -22.92 -10.25 -14.70
CA ARG A 20 -22.90 -11.11 -13.51
C ARG A 20 -24.29 -11.62 -13.13
N GLY A 21 -25.33 -10.83 -13.38
CA GLY A 21 -26.73 -11.24 -13.24
C GLY A 21 -27.07 -12.36 -14.22
N GLU A 22 -26.74 -12.18 -15.50
CA GLU A 22 -26.95 -13.18 -16.55
C GLU A 22 -26.25 -14.50 -16.25
N GLU A 23 -24.97 -14.47 -15.84
CA GLU A 23 -24.21 -15.65 -15.42
C GLU A 23 -24.88 -16.43 -14.27
N ARG A 24 -25.70 -15.75 -13.46
CA ARG A 24 -26.45 -16.32 -12.32
C ARG A 24 -27.90 -16.63 -12.66
N GLY A 25 -28.34 -16.41 -13.90
CA GLY A 25 -29.73 -16.57 -14.34
C GLY A 25 -30.68 -15.46 -13.88
N ASP A 26 -30.18 -14.35 -13.33
CA ASP A 26 -30.99 -13.19 -12.94
C ASP A 26 -30.96 -12.12 -14.04
N LEU A 27 -32.00 -12.10 -14.88
CA LEU A 27 -32.12 -11.21 -16.03
C LEU A 27 -32.71 -9.83 -15.71
N ARG A 28 -32.98 -9.50 -14.44
CA ARG A 28 -33.67 -8.25 -14.07
C ARG A 28 -32.89 -7.01 -14.52
N LEU A 29 -31.59 -6.95 -14.19
CA LEU A 29 -30.74 -5.81 -14.57
C LEU A 29 -30.53 -5.75 -16.08
N PHE A 30 -30.41 -6.91 -16.73
CA PHE A 30 -30.32 -7.01 -18.19
C PHE A 30 -31.55 -6.40 -18.86
N GLN A 31 -32.74 -6.86 -18.49
CA GLN A 31 -34.01 -6.39 -19.07
C GLN A 31 -34.22 -4.90 -18.84
N GLU A 32 -33.93 -4.41 -17.64
CA GLU A 32 -34.03 -3.00 -17.31
C GLU A 32 -33.06 -2.15 -18.16
N TYR A 33 -31.78 -2.55 -18.21
CA TYR A 33 -30.76 -1.84 -18.98
C TYR A 33 -31.12 -1.78 -20.46
N HIS A 34 -31.46 -2.91 -21.07
CA HIS A 34 -31.79 -2.97 -22.49
C HIS A 34 -33.05 -2.16 -22.84
N THR A 35 -34.11 -2.25 -22.02
CA THR A 35 -35.32 -1.45 -22.24
C THR A 35 -35.00 0.05 -22.28
N LEU A 36 -34.11 0.52 -21.39
CA LEU A 36 -33.74 1.92 -21.32
C LEU A 36 -32.73 2.31 -22.42
N ALA A 37 -31.76 1.45 -22.72
CA ALA A 37 -30.74 1.68 -23.73
C ALA A 37 -31.32 1.68 -25.16
N ASP A 38 -32.19 0.73 -25.49
CA ASP A 38 -32.85 0.61 -26.80
C ASP A 38 -33.67 1.87 -27.11
N ALA A 39 -34.38 2.41 -26.10
CA ALA A 39 -35.11 3.66 -26.23
C ALA A 39 -34.19 4.86 -26.56
N LEU A 40 -32.90 4.83 -26.18
CA LEU A 40 -31.96 5.89 -26.57
C LEU A 40 -31.55 5.79 -28.04
N TYR A 41 -31.42 4.57 -28.58
CA TYR A 41 -31.14 4.37 -30.00
C TYR A 41 -32.27 4.89 -30.89
N GLU A 42 -33.52 4.72 -30.46
CA GLU A 42 -34.71 5.20 -31.17
C GLU A 42 -34.90 6.72 -31.09
N ARG A 43 -34.61 7.33 -29.94
CA ARG A 43 -34.96 8.73 -29.65
C ARG A 43 -33.88 9.75 -29.98
N PHE A 44 -32.61 9.37 -29.96
CA PHE A 44 -31.50 10.31 -30.11
C PHE A 44 -30.68 10.03 -31.37
N SER A 45 -30.30 11.11 -32.05
CA SER A 45 -29.29 11.08 -33.11
C SER A 45 -27.93 10.64 -32.55
N SER A 46 -27.04 10.18 -33.42
CA SER A 46 -25.71 9.68 -33.02
C SER A 46 -24.94 10.67 -32.15
N GLU A 47 -25.00 11.98 -32.45
CA GLU A 47 -24.28 13.03 -31.73
C GLU A 47 -24.79 13.25 -30.30
N ARG A 48 -26.10 13.13 -30.06
CA ARG A 48 -26.70 13.36 -28.73
C ARG A 48 -26.80 12.09 -27.89
N ARG A 49 -26.54 10.93 -28.50
CA ARG A 49 -26.70 9.63 -27.87
C ARG A 49 -25.67 9.40 -26.77
N GLU A 50 -24.44 9.85 -26.95
CA GLU A 50 -23.37 9.72 -25.96
C GLU A 50 -23.75 10.42 -24.64
N GLU A 51 -24.16 11.69 -24.69
CA GLU A 51 -24.63 12.42 -23.51
C GLU A 51 -25.86 11.75 -22.85
N ALA A 52 -26.73 11.14 -23.64
CA ALA A 52 -27.89 10.41 -23.14
C ALA A 52 -27.47 9.13 -22.39
N PHE A 53 -26.49 8.37 -22.90
CA PHE A 53 -25.92 7.22 -22.21
C PHE A 53 -25.23 7.62 -20.91
N LEU A 54 -24.48 8.73 -20.89
CA LEU A 54 -23.88 9.24 -19.66
C LEU A 54 -24.92 9.51 -18.56
N LYS A 55 -26.06 10.10 -18.94
CA LYS A 55 -27.18 10.35 -18.01
C LYS A 55 -27.86 9.04 -17.58
N LEU A 56 -28.04 8.09 -18.49
CA LEU A 56 -28.58 6.77 -18.19
C LEU A 56 -27.69 6.02 -17.19
N HIS A 57 -26.39 5.93 -17.46
CA HIS A 57 -25.44 5.24 -16.58
C HIS A 57 -25.39 5.88 -15.19
N ARG A 58 -25.36 7.21 -15.09
CA ARG A 58 -25.45 7.89 -13.78
C ARG A 58 -26.73 7.54 -13.03
N THR A 59 -27.86 7.50 -13.72
CA THR A 59 -29.17 7.20 -13.12
C THR A 59 -29.22 5.75 -12.62
N LEU A 60 -28.79 4.79 -13.45
CA LEU A 60 -28.75 3.38 -13.09
C LEU A 60 -27.75 3.11 -11.97
N PHE A 61 -26.57 3.73 -12.00
CA PHE A 61 -25.56 3.57 -10.96
C PHE A 61 -26.09 3.96 -9.58
N GLN A 62 -26.86 5.04 -9.50
CA GLN A 62 -27.55 5.45 -8.28
C GLN A 62 -28.72 4.53 -7.93
N LYS A 63 -29.59 4.25 -8.91
CA LYS A 63 -30.79 3.42 -8.72
C LYS A 63 -30.46 2.01 -8.25
N TRP A 64 -29.40 1.41 -8.78
CA TRP A 64 -28.93 0.07 -8.41
C TRP A 64 -28.07 0.07 -7.14
N GLY A 65 -27.88 1.24 -6.52
CA GLY A 65 -27.26 1.38 -5.21
C GLY A 65 -25.73 1.33 -5.21
N PHE A 66 -25.06 1.46 -6.36
CA PHE A 66 -23.59 1.41 -6.40
C PHE A 66 -22.90 2.64 -5.78
N SER A 67 -23.61 3.75 -5.63
CA SER A 67 -23.12 4.91 -4.88
C SER A 67 -23.23 4.75 -3.36
N GLU A 68 -24.09 3.87 -2.87
CA GLU A 68 -24.39 3.74 -1.44
C GLU A 68 -23.17 3.30 -0.60
N PRO A 69 -22.35 2.31 -1.02
CA PRO A 69 -21.16 1.92 -0.27
C PRO A 69 -20.17 3.07 -0.04
N ILE A 70 -20.03 3.97 -1.02
CA ILE A 70 -19.15 5.15 -0.93
C ILE A 70 -19.71 6.13 0.09
N ALA A 71 -20.99 6.48 -0.02
CA ALA A 71 -21.65 7.39 0.93
C ALA A 71 -21.58 6.87 2.36
N ARG A 72 -21.88 5.59 2.57
CA ARG A 72 -21.80 4.92 3.89
C ARG A 72 -20.41 4.87 4.47
N ALA A 73 -19.39 4.64 3.65
CA ALA A 73 -18.02 4.67 4.14
C ALA A 73 -17.66 6.09 4.61
N LEU A 74 -18.04 7.13 3.88
CA LEU A 74 -17.75 8.51 4.23
C LEU A 74 -18.46 9.00 5.51
N GLU A 75 -19.66 8.50 5.79
CA GLU A 75 -20.35 8.74 7.07
C GLU A 75 -19.52 8.28 8.28
N GLU A 76 -18.65 7.27 8.11
CA GLU A 76 -17.79 6.76 9.18
C GLU A 76 -16.52 7.58 9.43
N PHE A 77 -16.24 8.58 8.59
CA PHE A 77 -15.05 9.45 8.64
C PHE A 77 -15.47 10.92 8.49
N PRO A 78 -16.24 11.47 9.46
CA PRO A 78 -16.73 12.85 9.40
C PRO A 78 -15.61 13.89 9.29
N GLU A 79 -14.42 13.60 9.79
CA GLU A 79 -13.21 14.44 9.66
C GLU A 79 -12.81 14.65 8.20
N VAL A 80 -12.96 13.63 7.35
CA VAL A 80 -12.73 13.75 5.91
C VAL A 80 -13.84 14.62 5.30
N GLY A 81 -15.09 14.37 5.68
CA GLY A 81 -16.25 15.13 5.19
C GLY A 81 -16.24 16.62 5.55
N GLY A 82 -15.62 16.99 6.68
CA GLY A 82 -15.50 18.37 7.15
C GLY A 82 -14.38 19.17 6.50
N LEU A 83 -13.31 18.50 6.03
CA LEU A 83 -12.11 19.14 5.49
C LEU A 83 -12.05 19.10 3.96
N VAL A 84 -12.67 18.10 3.34
CA VAL A 84 -12.64 17.88 1.89
C VAL A 84 -13.91 18.42 1.23
N ARG A 85 -13.72 19.15 0.12
CA ARG A 85 -14.81 19.72 -0.68
C ARG A 85 -15.36 18.71 -1.68
N GLU A 86 -14.47 17.96 -2.32
CA GLU A 86 -14.83 17.05 -3.41
C GLU A 86 -14.14 15.69 -3.31
N ILE A 87 -14.87 14.65 -3.71
CA ILE A 87 -14.36 13.29 -3.87
C ILE A 87 -14.56 12.89 -5.32
N PHE A 88 -13.50 12.44 -5.97
CA PHE A 88 -13.54 11.89 -7.32
C PHE A 88 -13.29 10.38 -7.26
N VAL A 89 -14.27 9.59 -7.66
CA VAL A 89 -14.19 8.13 -7.72
C VAL A 89 -13.95 7.72 -9.16
N ALA A 90 -12.79 7.11 -9.42
CA ALA A 90 -12.31 6.76 -10.74
C ALA A 90 -12.04 5.27 -10.88
N ARG A 91 -12.03 4.79 -12.13
CA ARG A 91 -11.67 3.41 -12.42
C ARG A 91 -10.18 3.16 -12.17
N ALA A 92 -9.87 2.08 -11.45
CA ALA A 92 -8.55 1.46 -11.42
C ALA A 92 -8.51 0.31 -12.45
N LEU A 93 -7.49 0.27 -13.32
CA LEU A 93 -7.34 -0.79 -14.31
C LEU A 93 -6.68 -2.04 -13.73
N ALA A 94 -5.93 -1.90 -12.63
CA ALA A 94 -5.22 -2.98 -11.98
C ALA A 94 -5.24 -2.82 -10.45
N LYS A 95 -4.99 -3.92 -9.71
CA LYS A 95 -4.92 -3.91 -8.23
C LYS A 95 -3.93 -2.90 -7.66
N LYS A 96 -2.79 -2.72 -8.32
CA LYS A 96 -1.75 -1.77 -7.89
C LYS A 96 -2.14 -0.29 -8.07
N GLU A 97 -3.20 -0.01 -8.83
CA GLU A 97 -3.70 1.35 -9.05
C GLU A 97 -4.84 1.71 -8.11
N GLU A 98 -5.35 0.74 -7.33
CA GLU A 98 -6.34 1.03 -6.30
C GLU A 98 -5.71 1.79 -5.15
N GLY A 99 -6.46 2.74 -4.62
CA GLY A 99 -6.05 3.53 -3.46
C GLY A 99 -6.80 4.85 -3.40
N ALA A 100 -6.54 5.61 -2.35
CA ALA A 100 -6.93 7.01 -2.29
C ALA A 100 -5.73 7.95 -2.18
N ASP A 101 -5.84 9.09 -2.86
CA ASP A 101 -4.85 10.16 -2.83
C ASP A 101 -5.53 11.50 -2.47
N LEU A 102 -4.79 12.34 -1.77
CA LEU A 102 -5.21 13.69 -1.41
C LEU A 102 -4.60 14.70 -2.42
N SER A 103 -5.40 15.67 -2.87
CA SER A 103 -4.90 16.74 -3.74
C SER A 103 -3.84 17.58 -3.05
N GLN A 104 -2.99 18.27 -3.82
CA GLN A 104 -1.93 19.13 -3.27
C GLN A 104 -2.46 20.23 -2.34
N ASP A 105 -3.64 20.79 -2.63
CA ASP A 105 -4.32 21.78 -1.80
C ASP A 105 -5.12 21.17 -0.63
N ARG A 106 -5.11 19.83 -0.52
CA ARG A 106 -5.77 19.03 0.52
C ARG A 106 -7.28 19.24 0.62
N ARG A 107 -7.91 19.67 -0.48
CA ARG A 107 -9.36 19.93 -0.55
C ARG A 107 -10.14 18.92 -1.37
N SER A 108 -9.45 18.00 -2.04
CA SER A 108 -10.08 16.99 -2.88
C SER A 108 -9.43 15.62 -2.66
N VAL A 109 -10.22 14.56 -2.68
CA VAL A 109 -9.74 13.18 -2.57
C VAL A 109 -10.05 12.44 -3.87
N GLY A 110 -9.04 11.81 -4.46
CA GLY A 110 -9.21 10.88 -5.58
C GLY A 110 -9.21 9.45 -5.06
N ILE A 111 -10.24 8.67 -5.36
CA ILE A 111 -10.34 7.25 -5.02
C ILE A 111 -10.34 6.46 -6.31
N LYS A 112 -9.31 5.64 -6.52
CA LYS A 112 -9.26 4.68 -7.63
C LYS A 112 -9.69 3.32 -7.15
N VAL A 113 -10.66 2.74 -7.85
CA VAL A 113 -11.32 1.49 -7.44
C VAL A 113 -11.57 0.62 -8.67
N ARG A 114 -11.30 -0.69 -8.55
CA ARG A 114 -11.68 -1.64 -9.60
C ARG A 114 -13.18 -1.83 -9.63
N SER A 115 -13.77 -1.84 -10.82
CA SER A 115 -15.21 -1.92 -11.03
C SER A 115 -15.85 -3.17 -10.42
N GLU A 116 -15.12 -4.30 -10.35
CA GLU A 116 -15.62 -5.53 -9.74
C GLU A 116 -15.92 -5.39 -8.24
N ARG A 117 -15.28 -4.44 -7.54
CA ARG A 117 -15.57 -4.22 -6.11
C ARG A 117 -16.99 -3.74 -5.87
N PHE A 118 -17.60 -3.03 -6.82
CA PHE A 118 -18.98 -2.56 -6.69
C PHE A 118 -20.01 -3.70 -6.67
N LEU A 119 -19.62 -4.90 -7.12
CA LEU A 119 -20.48 -6.08 -7.06
C LEU A 119 -20.51 -6.74 -5.67
N GLU A 120 -19.61 -6.35 -4.76
CA GLU A 120 -19.54 -6.85 -3.38
C GLU A 120 -19.47 -5.66 -2.40
N ALA A 121 -20.64 -5.13 -2.05
CA ALA A 121 -20.78 -3.91 -1.26
C ALA A 121 -20.03 -3.94 0.08
N LYS A 122 -19.93 -5.08 0.77
CA LYS A 122 -19.20 -5.16 2.05
C LYS A 122 -17.70 -5.05 1.80
N GLY A 123 -17.19 -5.75 0.80
CA GLY A 123 -15.78 -5.71 0.39
C GLY A 123 -15.35 -4.35 -0.13
N LEU A 124 -16.22 -3.64 -0.85
CA LEU A 124 -15.99 -2.25 -1.20
C LEU A 124 -15.89 -1.37 0.05
N ARG A 125 -16.80 -1.52 1.03
CA ARG A 125 -16.72 -0.76 2.29
C ARG A 125 -15.45 -1.06 3.10
N ARG A 126 -14.99 -2.31 3.15
CA ARG A 126 -13.71 -2.67 3.79
C ARG A 126 -12.53 -1.95 3.15
N PHE A 127 -12.49 -1.92 1.80
CA PHE A 127 -11.49 -1.15 1.06
C PHE A 127 -11.58 0.34 1.36
N LEU A 128 -12.76 0.93 1.26
CA LEU A 128 -12.95 2.36 1.49
C LEU A 128 -12.56 2.78 2.92
N ARG A 129 -12.83 1.98 3.95
CA ARG A 129 -12.40 2.27 5.32
C ARG A 129 -10.89 2.36 5.44
N HIS A 130 -10.18 1.43 4.81
CA HIS A 130 -8.72 1.41 4.79
C HIS A 130 -8.18 2.69 4.14
N GLU A 131 -8.65 3.00 2.94
CA GLU A 131 -8.21 4.18 2.20
C GLU A 131 -8.62 5.50 2.88
N LEU A 132 -9.83 5.60 3.42
CA LEU A 132 -10.30 6.78 4.11
C LEU A 132 -9.57 7.00 5.44
N GLN A 133 -9.13 5.94 6.13
CA GLN A 133 -8.29 6.08 7.31
C GLN A 133 -6.90 6.63 6.95
N HIS A 134 -6.32 6.22 5.81
CA HIS A 134 -5.10 6.85 5.28
C HIS A 134 -5.32 8.33 4.99
N ILE A 135 -6.44 8.69 4.35
CA ILE A 135 -6.78 10.11 4.09
C ILE A 135 -7.00 10.89 5.39
N ALA A 136 -7.69 10.30 6.38
CA ALA A 136 -7.90 10.93 7.68
C ALA A 136 -6.57 11.20 8.39
N ASP A 137 -5.65 10.24 8.36
CA ASP A 137 -4.30 10.43 8.87
C ASP A 137 -3.59 11.55 8.11
N MET A 138 -3.61 11.52 6.77
CA MET A 138 -2.97 12.56 5.96
C MET A 138 -3.51 13.95 6.28
N LEU A 139 -4.82 14.09 6.54
CA LEU A 139 -5.50 15.34 6.88
C LEU A 139 -5.17 15.85 8.28
N ASP A 140 -4.80 14.97 9.21
CA ASP A 140 -4.40 15.32 10.56
C ASP A 140 -3.14 16.23 10.53
N PRO A 141 -3.17 17.42 11.16
CA PRO A 141 -2.02 18.33 11.17
C PRO A 141 -0.75 17.72 11.78
N THR A 142 -0.89 16.75 12.68
CA THR A 142 0.23 16.07 13.35
C THR A 142 0.89 15.01 12.46
N PHE A 143 0.25 14.57 11.38
CA PHE A 143 0.82 13.58 10.48
C PHE A 143 2.07 14.12 9.77
N ASP A 144 2.09 15.42 9.45
CA ASP A 144 3.26 16.16 8.94
C ASP A 144 3.97 15.51 7.74
N SER A 145 3.18 15.10 6.72
CA SER A 145 3.76 14.56 5.47
C SER A 145 4.34 15.68 4.61
N ILE A 146 5.61 15.57 4.23
CA ILE A 146 6.29 16.55 3.37
C ILE A 146 6.15 16.13 1.91
N PRO A 147 5.48 16.92 1.04
CA PRO A 147 5.46 16.64 -0.38
C PRO A 147 6.88 16.64 -0.94
N GLN A 148 7.21 15.64 -1.77
CA GLN A 148 8.50 15.52 -2.48
C GLN A 148 9.73 15.26 -1.60
N GLU A 149 9.58 14.63 -0.43
CA GLU A 149 10.75 14.15 0.32
C GLU A 149 11.56 13.16 -0.53
N ILE A 150 12.85 13.43 -0.74
CA ILE A 150 13.78 12.49 -1.38
C ILE A 150 13.98 11.33 -0.40
N LEU A 151 13.42 10.17 -0.75
CA LEU A 151 13.41 9.01 0.14
C LEU A 151 14.75 8.27 0.16
N ALA A 152 15.46 8.25 -0.97
CA ALA A 152 16.68 7.46 -1.16
C ALA A 152 17.51 7.99 -2.35
N SER A 153 18.75 7.49 -2.45
CA SER A 153 19.69 7.85 -3.52
C SER A 153 19.50 7.01 -4.79
N SER A 154 18.79 5.88 -4.70
CA SER A 154 18.51 5.00 -5.85
C SER A 154 17.02 4.60 -5.94
N PRO A 155 16.48 4.35 -7.15
CA PRO A 155 15.08 3.93 -7.32
C PRO A 155 14.74 2.62 -6.62
N MET A 156 15.71 1.70 -6.49
CA MET A 156 15.47 0.40 -5.87
C MET A 156 15.39 0.50 -4.34
N GLU A 157 16.29 1.28 -3.73
CA GLU A 157 16.22 1.62 -2.31
C GLU A 157 14.93 2.39 -1.99
N GLU A 158 14.54 3.34 -2.86
CA GLU A 158 13.28 4.06 -2.74
C GLU A 158 12.07 3.12 -2.76
N ASN A 159 12.04 2.14 -3.67
CA ASN A 159 10.96 1.15 -3.71
C ASN A 159 10.90 0.31 -2.43
N LEU A 160 12.03 -0.12 -1.89
CA LEU A 160 12.08 -0.87 -0.64
C LEU A 160 11.53 -0.06 0.54
N ILE A 161 11.95 1.21 0.66
CA ILE A 161 11.44 2.11 1.69
C ILE A 161 9.93 2.30 1.53
N LYS A 162 9.43 2.47 0.30
CA LYS A 162 7.99 2.58 0.03
C LYS A 162 7.22 1.32 0.43
N ASP A 163 7.75 0.14 0.15
CA ASP A 163 7.09 -1.12 0.50
C ASP A 163 7.04 -1.32 2.02
N ARG A 164 8.14 -1.02 2.72
CA ARG A 164 8.18 -1.01 4.20
C ARG A 164 7.23 0.02 4.79
N TYR A 165 7.25 1.25 4.27
CA TYR A 165 6.38 2.33 4.73
C TYR A 165 4.90 1.96 4.58
N ARG A 166 4.52 1.45 3.41
CA ARG A 166 3.15 0.99 3.13
C ARG A 166 2.72 -0.11 4.09
N ALA A 167 3.55 -1.13 4.30
CA ALA A 167 3.23 -2.22 5.20
C ALA A 167 3.05 -1.73 6.65
N LEU A 168 3.99 -0.94 7.17
CA LEU A 168 3.92 -0.39 8.53
C LEU A 168 2.67 0.47 8.73
N TRP A 169 2.35 1.35 7.76
CA TRP A 169 1.17 2.20 7.85
C TRP A 169 -0.12 1.40 7.76
N ALA A 170 -0.19 0.43 6.83
CA ALA A 170 -1.35 -0.44 6.66
C ALA A 170 -1.66 -1.27 7.92
N ILE A 171 -0.62 -1.78 8.61
CA ILE A 171 -0.76 -2.50 9.88
C ILE A 171 -1.39 -1.59 10.95
N SER A 172 -0.89 -0.36 11.10
CA SER A 172 -1.43 0.62 12.06
C SER A 172 -2.86 1.06 11.72
N VAL A 173 -3.17 1.25 10.44
CA VAL A 173 -4.53 1.56 9.97
C VAL A 173 -5.50 0.41 10.24
N ASP A 174 -5.18 -0.80 9.80
CA ASP A 174 -6.06 -1.95 9.97
C ASP A 174 -6.21 -2.32 11.46
N GLY A 175 -5.14 -2.18 12.26
CA GLY A 175 -5.20 -2.33 13.72
C GLY A 175 -6.17 -1.35 14.39
N ARG A 176 -6.11 -0.06 14.05
CA ARG A 176 -7.04 0.95 14.58
C ARG A 176 -8.49 0.73 14.12
N LEU A 177 -8.69 0.36 12.85
CA LEU A 177 -10.02 0.03 12.33
C LEU A 177 -10.62 -1.18 13.06
N SER A 178 -9.82 -2.24 13.25
CA SER A 178 -10.21 -3.44 13.98
C SER A 178 -10.62 -3.13 15.42
N LYS A 179 -9.84 -2.30 16.13
CA LYS A 179 -10.18 -1.82 17.49
C LYS A 179 -11.46 -1.00 17.55
N GLY A 180 -11.74 -0.25 16.48
CA GLY A 180 -12.99 0.47 16.30
C GLY A 180 -14.18 -0.43 15.95
N GLY A 181 -14.02 -1.75 15.91
CA GLY A 181 -15.06 -2.71 15.53
C GLY A 181 -15.38 -2.69 14.03
N LYS A 182 -14.53 -2.08 13.20
CA LYS A 182 -14.72 -2.00 11.75
C LYS A 182 -14.02 -3.17 11.07
N GLU A 183 -14.70 -3.83 10.13
CA GLU A 183 -14.08 -4.81 9.25
C GLU A 183 -13.00 -4.16 8.38
N THR A 184 -11.83 -4.78 8.30
CA THR A 184 -10.62 -4.33 7.58
C THR A 184 -10.48 -5.00 6.23
N ILE A 185 -9.72 -4.40 5.31
CA ILE A 185 -9.48 -4.99 3.98
C ILE A 185 -8.64 -6.27 4.05
N ALA A 186 -7.76 -6.38 5.05
CA ALA A 186 -6.91 -7.54 5.31
C ALA A 186 -7.04 -7.96 6.79
N SER A 187 -6.92 -9.26 7.06
CA SER A 187 -6.92 -9.79 8.43
C SER A 187 -5.60 -9.49 9.16
N LYS A 188 -5.59 -9.67 10.49
CA LYS A 188 -4.36 -9.56 11.29
C LYS A 188 -3.29 -10.55 10.79
N GLU A 189 -3.69 -11.76 10.39
CA GLU A 189 -2.82 -12.81 9.89
C GLU A 189 -2.29 -12.52 8.47
N GLU A 190 -3.08 -11.87 7.62
CA GLU A 190 -2.62 -11.37 6.32
C GLU A 190 -1.56 -10.29 6.49
N ARG A 191 -1.81 -9.32 7.38
CA ARG A 191 -0.84 -8.27 7.71
C ARG A 191 0.41 -8.80 8.38
N TRP A 192 0.28 -9.82 9.22
CA TRP A 192 1.43 -10.53 9.79
C TRP A 192 2.30 -11.14 8.70
N ARG A 193 1.72 -11.84 7.72
CA ARG A 193 2.50 -12.46 6.62
C ARG A 193 3.22 -11.41 5.76
N GLU A 194 2.58 -10.28 5.47
CA GLU A 194 3.22 -9.17 4.75
C GLU A 194 4.39 -8.58 5.53
N PHE A 195 4.19 -8.30 6.82
CA PHE A 195 5.24 -7.85 7.73
C PHE A 195 6.39 -8.87 7.80
N GLU A 196 6.05 -10.15 7.97
CA GLU A 196 7.00 -11.22 8.10
C GLU A 196 7.94 -11.31 6.90
N ALA A 197 7.39 -11.22 5.69
CA ALA A 197 8.15 -11.28 4.45
C ALA A 197 9.18 -10.13 4.33
N LEU A 198 8.83 -8.93 4.80
CA LEU A 198 9.70 -7.74 4.73
C LEU A 198 10.79 -7.75 5.81
N TYR A 199 10.53 -8.37 6.95
CA TYR A 199 11.36 -8.27 8.14
C TYR A 199 11.92 -9.61 8.63
N TRP A 200 11.90 -10.68 7.82
CA TRP A 200 12.17 -12.05 8.28
C TRP A 200 13.52 -12.28 8.98
N LYS A 201 14.52 -11.44 8.74
CA LYS A 201 15.82 -11.48 9.41
C LYS A 201 15.82 -10.91 10.84
N ILE A 202 14.76 -10.23 11.27
CA ILE A 202 14.57 -9.89 12.69
C ILE A 202 14.17 -11.19 13.41
N PRO A 203 14.74 -11.52 14.59
CA PRO A 203 14.38 -12.76 15.26
C PRO A 203 12.90 -12.77 15.68
N SER A 204 12.32 -13.98 15.73
CA SER A 204 10.87 -14.17 15.86
C SER A 204 10.23 -13.46 17.06
N PRO A 205 10.82 -13.51 18.28
CA PRO A 205 10.24 -12.82 19.44
C PRO A 205 10.14 -11.30 19.24
N GLN A 206 11.19 -10.65 18.69
CA GLN A 206 11.13 -9.22 18.41
C GLN A 206 10.14 -8.91 17.28
N ARG A 207 10.08 -9.71 16.20
CA ARG A 207 9.11 -9.50 15.11
C ARG A 207 7.67 -9.50 15.61
N LEU A 208 7.32 -10.49 16.43
CA LEU A 208 5.98 -10.61 17.02
C LEU A 208 5.66 -9.40 17.91
N ALA A 209 6.58 -9.02 18.80
CA ALA A 209 6.42 -7.87 19.68
C ALA A 209 6.22 -6.56 18.90
N ILE A 210 7.02 -6.34 17.86
CA ILE A 210 6.91 -5.16 16.99
C ILE A 210 5.56 -5.14 16.28
N PHE A 211 5.16 -6.26 15.68
CA PHE A 211 3.89 -6.35 14.97
C PHE A 211 2.70 -6.10 15.89
N ASP A 212 2.68 -6.73 17.06
CA ASP A 212 1.63 -6.50 18.05
C ASP A 212 1.64 -5.06 18.52
N HIS A 213 2.80 -4.42 18.71
CA HIS A 213 2.85 -3.00 19.06
C HIS A 213 2.31 -2.09 17.94
N LEU A 214 2.55 -2.40 16.67
CA LEU A 214 2.01 -1.65 15.53
C LEU A 214 0.50 -1.85 15.40
N TRP A 215 0.02 -3.09 15.53
CA TRP A 215 -1.39 -3.44 15.45
C TRP A 215 -2.19 -2.89 16.64
N GLU A 216 -1.63 -3.01 17.84
CA GLU A 216 -2.20 -2.49 19.08
C GLU A 216 -1.95 -0.99 19.28
N GLY A 217 -1.12 -0.40 18.44
CA GLY A 217 -0.63 0.96 18.56
C GLY A 217 -1.72 2.03 18.39
N LYS A 218 -1.31 3.26 18.67
CA LYS A 218 -2.08 4.45 18.34
C LYS A 218 -1.67 4.97 16.96
N PHE A 219 -2.22 6.12 16.59
CA PHE A 219 -1.80 6.92 15.46
C PHE A 219 -0.26 7.03 15.35
N LEU A 220 0.26 6.88 14.14
CA LEU A 220 1.67 7.06 13.81
C LEU A 220 1.80 8.24 12.85
N THR A 221 2.73 9.15 13.13
CA THR A 221 3.05 10.26 12.23
C THR A 221 3.81 9.77 11.00
N HIS A 222 3.80 10.56 9.92
CA HIS A 222 4.60 10.28 8.72
C HIS A 222 6.08 10.07 9.05
N ARG A 223 6.63 10.94 9.91
CA ARG A 223 8.04 10.90 10.32
C ARG A 223 8.40 9.61 11.05
N GLU A 224 7.53 9.11 11.93
CA GLU A 224 7.77 7.86 12.64
C GLU A 224 7.73 6.64 11.72
N ILE A 225 6.74 6.59 10.82
CA ILE A 225 6.62 5.49 9.86
C ILE A 225 7.84 5.49 8.93
N LEU A 226 8.23 6.67 8.44
CA LEU A 226 9.36 6.81 7.54
C LEU A 226 10.70 6.47 8.20
N ALA A 227 10.91 6.90 9.46
CA ALA A 227 12.10 6.53 10.22
C ALA A 227 12.23 5.01 10.37
N MET A 228 11.14 4.32 10.68
CA MET A 228 11.12 2.85 10.74
C MET A 228 11.35 2.18 9.38
N ALA A 229 10.78 2.74 8.32
CA ALA A 229 10.92 2.18 6.98
C ALA A 229 12.37 2.30 6.45
N LYS A 230 13.04 3.42 6.76
CA LYS A 230 14.44 3.69 6.41
C LYS A 230 15.40 2.87 7.28
N ASP A 231 15.18 2.81 8.59
CA ASP A 231 16.11 2.20 9.54
C ASP A 231 15.44 1.11 10.41
N PRO A 232 15.80 -0.17 10.18
CA PRO A 232 15.33 -1.29 11.00
C PRO A 232 15.71 -1.18 12.48
N ALA A 233 16.78 -0.47 12.82
CA ALA A 233 17.15 -0.25 14.22
C ALA A 233 16.09 0.58 14.96
N VAL A 234 15.49 1.57 14.30
CA VAL A 234 14.36 2.35 14.85
C VAL A 234 13.14 1.45 15.06
N LEU A 235 12.89 0.52 14.14
CA LEU A 235 11.81 -0.45 14.28
C LEU A 235 12.04 -1.40 15.46
N LEU A 236 13.28 -1.89 15.66
CA LEU A 236 13.64 -2.77 16.78
C LEU A 236 13.43 -2.12 18.14
N GLN A 237 13.63 -0.80 18.27
CA GLN A 237 13.36 -0.09 19.52
C GLN A 237 11.90 -0.21 19.97
N ARG A 238 10.96 -0.46 19.05
CA ARG A 238 9.54 -0.70 19.38
C ARG A 238 9.24 -2.09 19.93
N ALA A 239 10.17 -3.04 19.81
CA ALA A 239 10.03 -4.34 20.48
C ALA A 239 10.05 -4.23 22.01
N GLY A 240 10.59 -3.12 22.56
CA GLY A 240 10.82 -2.94 23.99
C GLY A 240 11.83 -3.93 24.58
N ALA A 241 11.86 -4.05 25.91
CA ALA A 241 12.70 -5.02 26.65
C ALA A 241 12.21 -6.49 26.52
N ALA A 242 11.33 -6.79 25.55
CA ALA A 242 10.78 -8.14 25.36
C ALA A 242 11.84 -9.22 25.06
N THR A 243 13.11 -8.83 24.90
CA THR A 243 14.25 -9.74 24.71
C THR A 243 15.48 -9.30 25.51
N ASP A 244 15.37 -9.15 26.84
CA ASP A 244 16.54 -8.92 27.71
C ASP A 244 17.58 -10.08 27.69
N ASN A 245 17.26 -11.22 27.06
CA ASN A 245 18.16 -12.39 26.99
C ASN A 245 18.90 -12.56 25.64
N GLU A 246 18.64 -11.72 24.64
CA GLU A 246 19.40 -11.70 23.40
C GLU A 246 19.71 -10.25 23.05
N CYS A 247 20.98 -9.86 23.16
CA CYS A 247 21.43 -8.58 22.62
C CYS A 247 20.94 -8.51 21.16
N PRO A 248 20.17 -7.48 20.76
CA PRO A 248 19.82 -7.32 19.36
C PRO A 248 21.12 -7.34 18.53
N PRO A 249 21.15 -8.00 17.36
CA PRO A 249 22.33 -7.99 16.51
C PRO A 249 22.77 -6.54 16.32
N LYS A 250 24.08 -6.25 16.44
CA LYS A 250 24.62 -4.88 16.28
C LYS A 250 24.16 -4.21 14.97
N LYS A 251 23.80 -5.02 13.95
CA LYS A 251 23.18 -4.57 12.69
C LYS A 251 22.29 -5.69 12.13
N VAL A 252 21.00 -5.43 11.89
CA VAL A 252 20.11 -6.38 11.20
C VAL A 252 20.13 -6.08 9.71
N LEU A 253 20.70 -7.01 8.93
CA LEU A 253 20.87 -6.87 7.48
C LEU A 253 19.61 -7.33 6.75
N LEU A 254 18.60 -6.47 6.71
CA LEU A 254 17.35 -6.84 6.04
C LEU A 254 17.54 -7.11 4.53
N PRO A 255 16.71 -7.97 3.95
CA PRO A 255 16.67 -8.15 2.50
C PRO A 255 16.36 -6.84 1.78
N GLY A 256 17.05 -6.61 0.67
CA GLY A 256 16.97 -5.41 -0.14
C GLY A 256 17.79 -4.22 0.40
N SER A 257 18.34 -4.29 1.61
CA SER A 257 19.20 -3.22 2.12
C SER A 257 20.47 -3.06 1.24
N PRO A 258 20.98 -1.83 1.05
CA PRO A 258 22.16 -1.60 0.22
C PRO A 258 23.41 -2.22 0.86
N CYS A 259 24.22 -2.90 0.04
CA CYS A 259 25.53 -3.41 0.44
C CYS A 259 26.45 -2.25 0.85
N PRO A 260 27.19 -2.32 1.97
CA PRO A 260 28.08 -1.23 2.40
C PRO A 260 29.28 -1.02 1.45
N LEU A 261 29.60 -1.99 0.61
CA LEU A 261 30.74 -1.91 -0.32
C LEU A 261 30.36 -1.31 -1.67
N CYS A 262 29.29 -1.82 -2.30
CA CYS A 262 28.89 -1.40 -3.64
C CYS A 262 27.63 -0.51 -3.67
N CYS A 263 26.99 -0.31 -2.52
CA CYS A 263 25.74 0.44 -2.37
C CYS A 263 24.54 -0.13 -3.16
N PHE A 264 24.66 -1.31 -3.76
CA PHE A 264 23.55 -1.98 -4.42
C PHE A 264 22.73 -2.82 -3.43
N PRO A 265 21.38 -2.76 -3.51
CA PRO A 265 20.47 -3.65 -2.79
C PRO A 265 20.82 -5.13 -2.96
N THR A 266 20.80 -5.88 -1.86
CA THR A 266 21.00 -7.33 -1.90
C THR A 266 19.98 -8.09 -1.07
N TYR A 267 19.57 -9.23 -1.59
CA TYR A 267 18.77 -10.23 -0.86
C TYR A 267 19.64 -11.40 -0.39
N LEU A 268 20.90 -11.44 -0.82
CA LEU A 268 21.88 -12.47 -0.56
C LEU A 268 23.06 -11.83 0.18
N TRP A 269 22.98 -11.88 1.51
CA TRP A 269 24.05 -11.44 2.39
C TRP A 269 24.99 -12.62 2.66
N VAL A 270 26.28 -12.35 2.55
CA VAL A 270 27.32 -13.27 3.03
C VAL A 270 27.65 -12.87 4.46
N GLU A 271 27.54 -13.84 5.37
CA GLU A 271 27.73 -13.63 6.81
C GLU A 271 29.07 -14.22 7.29
N GLU A 272 29.66 -15.12 6.50
CA GLU A 272 30.96 -15.74 6.77
C GLU A 272 31.97 -15.38 5.68
N PHE A 273 33.16 -14.95 6.08
CA PHE A 273 34.20 -14.45 5.18
C PHE A 273 35.53 -15.14 5.45
N ASP A 274 36.28 -15.44 4.40
CA ASP A 274 37.68 -15.86 4.53
C ASP A 274 38.55 -14.67 4.97
N GLU A 275 39.57 -14.92 5.80
CA GLU A 275 40.48 -13.87 6.31
C GLU A 275 41.12 -13.04 5.19
N VAL A 276 41.53 -13.70 4.09
CA VAL A 276 42.15 -13.02 2.94
C VAL A 276 41.17 -12.05 2.27
N VAL A 277 39.88 -12.40 2.20
CA VAL A 277 38.83 -11.54 1.65
C VAL A 277 38.60 -10.34 2.56
N ILE A 278 38.56 -10.57 3.89
CA ILE A 278 38.44 -9.49 4.88
C ILE A 278 39.57 -8.49 4.71
N GLU A 279 40.82 -8.96 4.59
CA GLU A 279 41.98 -8.09 4.41
C GLU A 279 41.89 -7.27 3.12
N GLN A 280 41.46 -7.86 2.01
CA GLN A 280 41.32 -7.11 0.76
C GLN A 280 40.22 -6.05 0.84
N ILE A 281 39.06 -6.38 1.39
CA ILE A 281 37.97 -5.42 1.56
C ILE A 281 38.43 -4.25 2.44
N LYS A 282 39.14 -4.52 3.54
CA LYS A 282 39.65 -3.47 4.44
C LYS A 282 40.70 -2.56 3.81
N ARG A 283 41.40 -2.98 2.75
CA ARG A 283 42.33 -2.10 2.02
C ARG A 283 41.57 -1.01 1.26
N ASP A 284 40.44 -1.36 0.65
CA ASP A 284 39.62 -0.42 -0.11
C ASP A 284 38.62 0.33 0.78
N PHE A 285 38.15 -0.32 1.85
CA PHE A 285 37.16 0.19 2.79
C PHE A 285 37.67 0.06 4.25
N PRO A 286 38.57 0.93 4.72
CA PRO A 286 39.20 0.81 6.05
C PRO A 286 38.24 0.86 7.24
N GLY A 287 37.07 1.48 7.06
CA GLY A 287 36.02 1.56 8.08
C GLY A 287 35.10 0.34 8.14
N TRP A 288 35.21 -0.57 7.17
CA TRP A 288 34.35 -1.75 7.08
C TRP A 288 34.81 -2.89 7.98
N GLY A 289 33.85 -3.57 8.62
CA GLY A 289 34.06 -4.79 9.39
C GLY A 289 33.19 -5.95 8.89
N PRO A 290 33.58 -7.23 9.12
CA PRO A 290 32.77 -8.41 8.76
C PRO A 290 31.33 -8.35 9.29
N GLU A 291 31.12 -7.69 10.45
CA GLU A 291 29.81 -7.45 11.05
C GLU A 291 28.89 -6.54 10.22
N GLU A 292 29.43 -5.77 9.28
CA GLU A 292 28.65 -4.99 8.33
C GLU A 292 28.21 -5.79 7.11
N ALA A 293 28.76 -7.00 6.97
CA ALA A 293 28.59 -7.93 5.85
C ALA A 293 28.84 -7.32 4.47
N ALA A 294 28.62 -8.12 3.43
CA ALA A 294 28.63 -7.71 2.04
C ALA A 294 27.69 -8.58 1.22
N CYS A 295 27.30 -8.09 0.04
CA CYS A 295 26.55 -8.92 -0.90
C CYS A 295 27.44 -10.01 -1.50
N GLY A 296 26.84 -11.14 -1.88
CA GLY A 296 27.56 -12.26 -2.49
C GLY A 296 28.41 -11.86 -3.70
N ARG A 297 27.97 -10.87 -4.49
CA ARG A 297 28.74 -10.39 -5.64
C ARG A 297 30.00 -9.62 -5.26
N CYS A 298 29.95 -8.79 -4.21
CA CYS A 298 31.15 -8.11 -3.71
C CYS A 298 32.14 -9.12 -3.16
N VAL A 299 31.66 -10.09 -2.38
CA VAL A 299 32.51 -11.16 -1.84
C VAL A 299 33.16 -11.94 -2.97
N GLU A 300 32.40 -12.37 -3.98
CA GLU A 300 32.92 -13.07 -5.15
C GLU A 300 34.05 -12.28 -5.85
N VAL A 301 33.87 -10.97 -6.05
CA VAL A 301 34.89 -10.11 -6.67
C VAL A 301 36.17 -10.10 -5.83
N TYR A 302 36.07 -9.88 -4.52
CA TYR A 302 37.23 -9.87 -3.63
C TYR A 302 37.87 -11.25 -3.46
N SER A 303 37.08 -12.33 -3.47
CA SER A 303 37.59 -13.71 -3.47
C SER A 303 38.41 -14.02 -4.72
N LEU A 304 37.99 -13.55 -5.89
CA LEU A 304 38.75 -13.70 -7.13
C LEU A 304 40.04 -12.87 -7.12
N SER A 305 39.99 -11.65 -6.58
CA SER A 305 41.17 -10.80 -6.40
C SER A 305 42.14 -11.31 -5.33
N ALA A 306 41.67 -12.15 -4.42
CA ALA A 306 42.46 -12.80 -3.37
C ALA A 306 43.21 -14.06 -3.83
N GLN A 307 42.86 -14.62 -4.99
CA GLN A 307 43.59 -15.77 -5.53
C GLN A 307 44.94 -15.31 -6.11
N PRO A 308 46.06 -16.00 -5.79
CA PRO A 308 47.31 -15.76 -6.49
C PRO A 308 47.08 -16.04 -7.98
N LEU A 309 47.49 -15.10 -8.85
CA LEU A 309 47.53 -15.35 -10.29
C LEU A 309 48.39 -16.59 -10.52
N ALA A 310 47.75 -17.70 -10.86
CA ALA A 310 48.44 -18.90 -11.33
C ALA A 310 49.02 -18.57 -12.72
N PHE A 311 50.29 -18.19 -12.73
CA PHE A 311 51.13 -18.13 -13.93
C PHE A 311 52.04 -19.35 -13.96
#